data_AF-A0A937B9J0-F1
#
_entry.id   AF-A0A937B9J0-F1
#
_cell.length_a   1.000
_cell.length_b   1.000
_cell.length_c   1.000
_cell.angle_alpha   90.00
_cell.angle_beta   90.00
_cell.angle_gamma   90.00
#
_symmetry.space_group_name_H-M   'P 1'
#
loop_
_entity.id
_entity.type
_entity.pdbx_description
1 polymer ?
#
loop_
_entity_poly.entity_id
_entity_poly.type
_entity_poly.pdbx_seq_one_letter_code
_entity_poly.pdbx_strand_id
1 'polypeptide(L)'
;MFIVNVNSTKDCDTTKIFHIQVSPPRLTAQNITICEGESYFINNKRYSQTGFYLDTLISAKGCDSIVQTFLKINPKDTNSQIIIKCENKQITINGIQIEDSGEYSFPFKNRYGCDSTLKIEVRNKPLSSFFVDTLLCIGQNLIIKNRIYNEEGNYIDTLIGQNQCDSFVSTIIKLKDCNHIFVPNVFSPNGDGLNDKFEIFGEGIESLYVEIYSRWGELLFKSDQLNV
;
A
#
# COMPACT_ATOMS: atom_id res chain seq x y z
N MET A 1 56.07 -6.04 -52.12
CA MET A 1 57.03 -6.12 -53.24
C MET A 1 57.69 -7.48 -53.15
N PHE A 2 57.58 -8.31 -54.17
CA PHE A 2 58.29 -9.59 -54.22
C PHE A 2 59.28 -9.55 -55.38
N ILE A 3 60.52 -9.94 -55.09
CA ILE A 3 61.59 -10.05 -56.07
C ILE A 3 61.80 -11.54 -56.30
N VAL A 4 61.51 -12.00 -57.52
CA VAL A 4 61.85 -13.37 -57.92
C VAL A 4 63.10 -13.28 -58.79
N ASN A 5 64.20 -13.84 -58.28
CA ASN A 5 65.43 -14.00 -59.03
C ASN A 5 65.41 -15.39 -59.67
N VAL A 6 65.52 -15.42 -60.99
CA VAL A 6 65.62 -16.68 -61.74
C VAL A 6 67.03 -16.76 -62.29
N ASN A 7 67.80 -17.72 -61.80
CA ASN A 7 69.17 -17.93 -62.24
C ASN A 7 69.21 -19.00 -63.34
N SER A 8 69.94 -18.72 -64.40
CA SER A 8 70.10 -19.58 -65.57
C SER A 8 71.51 -20.16 -65.61
N THR A 9 71.66 -21.46 -65.86
CA THR A 9 72.98 -22.10 -66.03
C THR A 9 73.70 -21.73 -67.34
N LYS A 10 73.17 -20.75 -68.10
CA LYS A 10 73.74 -20.24 -69.36
C LYS A 10 73.98 -18.72 -69.35
N ASP A 11 74.36 -18.15 -68.20
CA ASP A 11 74.82 -16.75 -68.06
C ASP A 11 73.80 -15.64 -68.41
N CYS A 12 72.51 -15.91 -68.21
CA CYS A 12 71.48 -14.86 -68.27
C CYS A 12 70.53 -15.01 -67.08
N ASP A 13 70.95 -14.48 -65.93
CA ASP A 13 70.08 -14.31 -64.78
C ASP A 13 69.10 -13.16 -65.06
N THR A 14 67.83 -13.35 -64.70
CA THR A 14 66.81 -12.31 -64.88
C THR A 14 66.11 -12.03 -63.56
N THR A 15 66.00 -10.75 -63.24
CA THR A 15 65.18 -10.27 -62.12
C THR A 15 63.90 -9.67 -62.65
N LYS A 16 62.75 -10.25 -62.29
CA LYS A 16 61.45 -9.65 -62.55
C LYS A 16 60.89 -9.07 -61.24
N ILE A 17 60.56 -7.78 -61.28
CA ILE A 17 59.94 -7.08 -60.16
C ILE A 17 58.44 -7.04 -60.40
N PHE A 18 57.66 -7.60 -59.46
CA PHE A 18 56.21 -7.55 -59.50
C PHE A 18 55.69 -6.55 -58.44
N HIS A 19 54.95 -5.55 -58.91
CA HIS A 19 54.17 -4.66 -58.06
C HIS A 19 52.76 -5.25 -57.88
N ILE A 20 52.56 -5.98 -56.77
CA ILE A 20 51.22 -6.44 -56.38
C ILE A 20 50.56 -5.33 -55.58
N GLN A 21 49.41 -4.86 -56.06
CA GLN A 21 48.51 -4.00 -55.28
C GLN A 21 47.41 -4.87 -54.68
N VAL A 22 47.38 -4.97 -53.34
CA VAL A 22 46.29 -5.65 -52.63
C VAL A 22 45.20 -4.62 -52.37
N SER A 23 44.02 -4.83 -52.95
CA SER A 23 42.85 -4.00 -52.64
C SER A 23 42.43 -4.25 -51.19
N PRO A 24 42.04 -3.22 -50.42
CA PRO A 24 41.51 -3.43 -49.08
C PRO A 24 40.26 -4.34 -49.13
N PRO A 25 40.06 -5.20 -48.10
CA PRO A 25 38.88 -6.06 -48.02
C PRO A 25 37.61 -5.21 -47.94
N ARG A 26 36.53 -5.67 -48.58
CA ARG A 26 35.25 -4.96 -48.55
C ARG A 26 34.66 -5.01 -47.15
N LEU A 27 34.43 -3.85 -46.53
CA LEU A 27 33.75 -3.73 -45.25
C LEU A 27 32.24 -3.58 -45.46
N THR A 28 31.45 -4.48 -44.86
CA THR A 28 30.00 -4.38 -44.80
C THR A 28 29.58 -4.13 -43.36
N ALA A 29 28.91 -3.01 -43.09
CA ALA A 29 28.40 -2.69 -41.76
C ALA A 29 26.92 -3.10 -41.62
N GLN A 30 26.56 -3.67 -40.47
CA GLN A 30 25.18 -3.95 -40.11
C GLN A 30 24.90 -3.58 -38.66
N ASN A 31 23.67 -3.16 -38.40
CA ASN A 31 23.20 -2.80 -37.06
C ASN A 31 22.16 -3.83 -36.62
N ILE A 32 22.46 -4.56 -35.55
CA ILE A 32 21.56 -5.54 -34.95
C ILE A 32 21.18 -5.03 -33.57
N THR A 33 19.88 -5.04 -33.27
CA THR A 33 19.38 -4.67 -31.94
C THR A 33 18.66 -5.85 -31.32
N ILE A 34 19.04 -6.19 -30.10
CA ILE A 34 18.41 -7.26 -29.30
C ILE A 34 18.03 -6.71 -27.92
N CYS A 35 17.25 -7.47 -27.16
CA CYS A 35 16.88 -7.12 -25.79
C CYS A 35 17.84 -7.70 -24.76
N GLU A 36 17.87 -7.09 -23.58
CA GLU A 36 18.65 -7.58 -22.45
C GLU A 36 18.31 -9.04 -22.10
N GLY A 37 19.35 -9.86 -21.92
CA GLY A 37 19.24 -11.31 -21.69
C GLY A 37 19.12 -12.15 -22.96
N GLU A 38 18.96 -11.53 -24.13
CA GLU A 38 19.05 -12.23 -25.41
C GLU A 38 20.52 -12.35 -25.87
N SER A 39 20.73 -13.13 -26.92
CA SER A 39 22.06 -13.27 -27.53
C SER A 39 21.97 -13.37 -29.04
N TYR A 40 23.01 -12.89 -29.71
CA TYR A 40 23.13 -12.93 -31.16
C TYR A 40 24.40 -13.71 -31.55
N PHE A 41 24.32 -14.50 -32.62
CA PHE A 41 25.44 -15.29 -33.12
C PHE A 41 26.15 -14.57 -34.27
N ILE A 42 27.46 -14.44 -34.16
CA ILE A 42 28.34 -13.95 -35.21
C ILE A 42 29.45 -14.99 -35.37
N ASN A 43 29.53 -15.63 -36.54
CA ASN A 43 30.46 -16.73 -36.82
C ASN A 43 30.47 -17.84 -35.76
N ASN A 44 29.29 -18.38 -35.45
CA ASN A 44 29.06 -19.39 -34.40
C ASN A 44 29.48 -18.98 -32.96
N LYS A 45 29.97 -17.75 -32.76
CA LYS A 45 30.24 -17.21 -31.43
C LYS A 45 29.05 -16.38 -30.95
N ARG A 46 28.63 -16.65 -29.72
CA ARG A 46 27.50 -15.99 -29.07
C ARG A 46 27.95 -14.69 -28.42
N TYR A 47 27.21 -13.62 -28.66
CA TYR A 47 27.43 -12.30 -28.08
C TYR A 47 26.17 -11.79 -27.38
N SER A 48 26.37 -11.17 -26.23
CA SER A 48 25.32 -10.63 -25.36
C SER A 48 25.75 -9.31 -24.70
N GLN A 49 26.67 -8.58 -25.35
CA GLN A 49 27.07 -7.24 -24.94
C GLN A 49 26.98 -6.26 -26.12
N THR A 50 26.71 -5.00 -25.83
CA THR A 50 26.73 -3.94 -26.85
C THR A 50 28.16 -3.74 -27.34
N GLY A 51 28.37 -3.69 -28.65
CA GLY A 51 29.70 -3.47 -29.20
C GLY A 51 29.80 -3.67 -30.72
N PHE A 52 31.00 -3.41 -31.24
CA PHE A 52 31.36 -3.71 -32.61
C PHE A 52 32.08 -5.06 -32.68
N TYR A 53 31.58 -5.93 -33.54
CA TYR A 53 32.14 -7.27 -33.76
C TYR A 53 32.52 -7.41 -35.23
N LEU A 54 33.72 -7.92 -35.48
CA LEU A 54 34.23 -8.16 -36.83
C LEU A 54 34.20 -9.65 -37.13
N ASP A 55 33.78 -9.97 -38.34
CA ASP A 55 33.86 -11.31 -38.91
C ASP A 55 34.46 -11.24 -40.31
N THR A 56 35.34 -12.18 -40.64
CA THR A 56 35.99 -12.27 -41.95
C THR A 56 35.34 -13.39 -42.73
N LEU A 57 34.54 -13.05 -43.74
CA LEU A 57 34.01 -14.01 -44.70
C LEU A 57 35.09 -14.32 -45.72
N ILE A 58 35.67 -15.51 -45.62
CA ILE A 58 36.64 -16.04 -46.59
C ILE A 58 35.86 -16.42 -47.86
N SER A 59 36.05 -15.66 -48.95
CA SER A 59 35.53 -16.08 -50.25
C SER A 59 36.38 -17.24 -50.80
N ALA A 60 35.78 -18.14 -51.60
CA ALA A 60 36.46 -19.28 -52.21
C ALA A 60 37.67 -18.91 -53.11
N LYS A 61 37.91 -17.61 -53.38
CA LYS A 61 39.02 -17.07 -54.17
C LYS A 61 40.04 -16.26 -53.33
N GLY A 62 39.95 -16.27 -52.00
CA GLY A 62 40.93 -15.64 -51.11
C GLY A 62 40.93 -14.11 -51.10
N CYS A 63 39.88 -13.47 -51.63
CA CYS A 63 39.61 -12.06 -51.37
C CYS A 63 38.67 -12.00 -50.16
N ASP A 64 39.19 -11.59 -49.02
CA ASP A 64 38.46 -11.55 -47.75
C ASP A 64 37.43 -10.40 -47.76
N SER A 65 36.23 -10.65 -47.27
CA SER A 65 35.25 -9.59 -46.94
C SER A 65 35.10 -9.50 -45.44
N ILE A 66 35.05 -8.29 -44.90
CA ILE A 66 34.87 -8.06 -43.46
C ILE A 66 33.44 -7.60 -43.22
N VAL A 67 32.72 -8.29 -42.34
CA VAL A 67 31.42 -7.85 -41.81
C VAL A 67 31.65 -7.23 -40.44
N GLN A 68 31.27 -5.97 -40.28
CA GLN A 68 31.21 -5.29 -38.99
C GLN A 68 29.79 -5.25 -38.51
N THR A 69 29.52 -5.92 -37.39
CA THR A 69 28.21 -5.88 -36.73
C THR A 69 28.29 -4.94 -35.53
N PHE A 70 27.49 -3.88 -35.53
CA PHE A 70 27.19 -3.14 -34.32
C PHE A 70 25.99 -3.81 -33.64
N LEU A 71 26.26 -4.52 -32.55
CA LEU A 71 25.22 -5.10 -31.72
C LEU A 71 24.83 -4.08 -30.64
N LYS A 72 23.56 -3.69 -30.60
CA LYS A 72 22.97 -2.84 -29.56
C LYS A 72 22.04 -3.67 -28.69
N ILE A 73 22.18 -3.56 -27.38
CA ILE A 73 21.29 -4.20 -26.41
C ILE A 73 20.38 -3.15 -25.79
N ASN A 74 19.08 -3.31 -25.99
CA ASN A 74 18.07 -2.48 -25.36
C ASN A 74 17.72 -3.03 -23.96
N PRO A 75 17.63 -2.17 -22.93
CA PRO A 75 17.33 -2.60 -21.58
C PRO A 75 15.87 -3.06 -21.46
N LYS A 76 15.63 -3.93 -20.48
CA LYS A 76 14.27 -4.24 -20.00
C LYS A 76 13.89 -3.27 -18.89
N ASP A 77 12.61 -2.91 -18.83
CA ASP A 77 12.09 -2.07 -17.76
C ASP A 77 11.49 -2.95 -16.64
N THR A 78 11.71 -2.56 -15.38
CA THR A 78 10.97 -3.09 -14.24
C THR A 78 10.40 -1.94 -13.44
N ASN A 79 9.08 -1.80 -13.47
CA ASN A 79 8.37 -0.75 -12.74
C ASN A 79 7.71 -1.34 -11.51
N SER A 80 7.66 -0.58 -10.42
CA SER A 80 7.02 -1.02 -9.17
C SER A 80 5.97 -0.01 -8.73
N GLN A 81 4.82 -0.50 -8.27
CA GLN A 81 3.74 0.31 -7.72
C GLN A 81 3.13 -0.37 -6.49
N ILE A 82 2.64 0.44 -5.55
CA ILE A 82 1.87 -0.04 -4.40
C ILE A 82 0.41 0.40 -4.59
N ILE A 83 -0.53 -0.52 -4.40
CA ILE A 83 -1.96 -0.25 -4.42
C ILE A 83 -2.55 -0.65 -3.07
N ILE A 84 -3.31 0.27 -2.47
CA ILE A 84 -3.99 0.06 -1.21
C ILE A 84 -5.48 -0.16 -1.51
N LYS A 85 -5.99 -1.36 -1.21
CA LYS A 85 -7.41 -1.73 -1.37
C LYS A 85 -8.08 -1.89 -0.02
N CYS A 86 -9.40 -1.69 0.07
CA CYS A 86 -10.12 -2.00 1.31
C CYS A 86 -9.99 -3.50 1.63
N GLU A 87 -9.95 -3.83 2.92
CA GLU A 87 -9.99 -5.22 3.36
C GLU A 87 -11.23 -5.93 2.81
N ASN A 88 -11.09 -7.18 2.38
CA ASN A 88 -12.14 -8.01 1.78
C ASN A 88 -12.85 -7.43 0.55
N LYS A 89 -12.30 -6.37 -0.08
CA LYS A 89 -12.77 -5.88 -1.37
C LYS A 89 -11.87 -6.34 -2.51
N GLN A 90 -12.53 -6.63 -3.63
CA GLN A 90 -11.91 -6.97 -4.89
C GLN A 90 -11.58 -5.69 -5.67
N ILE A 91 -10.41 -5.66 -6.30
CA ILE A 91 -10.00 -4.63 -7.25
C ILE A 91 -9.70 -5.27 -8.60
N THR A 92 -9.74 -4.49 -9.68
CA THR A 92 -9.34 -4.95 -11.01
C THR A 92 -8.06 -4.24 -11.44
N ILE A 93 -7.05 -5.01 -11.80
CA ILE A 93 -5.78 -4.51 -12.37
C ILE A 93 -5.60 -5.17 -13.73
N ASN A 94 -5.50 -4.37 -14.79
CA ASN A 94 -5.31 -4.87 -16.16
C ASN A 94 -6.35 -5.94 -16.58
N GLY A 95 -7.61 -5.77 -16.14
CA GLY A 95 -8.69 -6.73 -16.42
C GLY A 95 -8.68 -7.99 -15.56
N ILE A 96 -7.69 -8.17 -14.68
CA ILE A 96 -7.61 -9.28 -13.73
C ILE A 96 -8.20 -8.84 -12.40
N GLN A 97 -9.12 -9.63 -11.88
CA GLN A 97 -9.69 -9.45 -10.56
C GLN A 97 -8.72 -9.94 -9.48
N ILE A 98 -8.48 -9.11 -8.47
CA ILE A 98 -7.58 -9.38 -7.35
C ILE A 98 -8.33 -9.24 -6.05
N GLU A 99 -8.33 -10.32 -5.28
CA GLU A 99 -9.02 -10.43 -3.98
C GLU A 99 -8.04 -10.42 -2.82
N ASP A 100 -6.89 -11.07 -2.99
CA ASP A 100 -5.87 -11.15 -1.95
C ASP A 100 -4.89 -9.98 -2.00
N SER A 101 -4.27 -9.69 -0.86
CA SER A 101 -3.07 -8.86 -0.80
C SER A 101 -1.84 -9.69 -1.17
N GLY A 102 -0.85 -9.07 -1.79
CA GLY A 102 0.36 -9.76 -2.21
C GLY A 102 1.09 -9.04 -3.33
N GLU A 103 2.11 -9.68 -3.88
CA GLU A 103 2.85 -9.18 -5.02
C GLU A 103 2.37 -9.83 -6.32
N TYR A 104 2.09 -9.00 -7.32
CA TYR A 104 1.62 -9.40 -8.64
C TYR A 104 2.58 -8.87 -9.70
N SER A 105 2.83 -9.67 -10.74
CA SER A 105 3.72 -9.29 -11.85
C SER A 105 2.97 -9.37 -13.19
N PHE A 106 3.01 -8.27 -13.95
CA PHE A 106 2.36 -8.17 -15.25
C PHE A 106 3.40 -7.93 -16.35
N PRO A 107 3.44 -8.78 -17.40
CA PRO A 107 4.35 -8.58 -18.51
C PRO A 107 3.87 -7.44 -19.40
N PHE A 108 4.80 -6.65 -19.93
CA PHE A 108 4.51 -5.67 -20.98
C PHE A 108 5.72 -5.51 -21.91
N LYS A 109 5.48 -4.97 -23.12
CA LYS A 109 6.54 -4.56 -24.03
C LYS A 109 6.87 -3.10 -23.78
N ASN A 110 8.11 -2.79 -23.45
CA ASN A 110 8.53 -1.40 -23.27
C ASN A 110 8.66 -0.65 -24.61
N ARG A 111 9.07 0.63 -24.54
CA ARG A 111 9.28 1.49 -25.73
C ARG A 111 10.29 0.94 -26.73
N TYR A 112 11.13 -0.02 -26.32
CA TYR A 112 12.12 -0.69 -27.16
C TYR A 112 11.64 -2.05 -27.71
N GLY A 113 10.42 -2.48 -27.37
CA GLY A 113 9.89 -3.80 -27.74
C GLY A 113 10.43 -4.95 -26.88
N CYS A 114 11.08 -4.65 -25.75
CA CYS A 114 11.63 -5.67 -24.86
C CYS A 114 10.63 -6.13 -23.80
N ASP A 115 10.63 -7.43 -23.51
CA ASP A 115 9.80 -8.05 -22.48
C ASP A 115 10.19 -7.52 -21.09
N SER A 116 9.32 -6.70 -20.55
CA SER A 116 9.48 -5.92 -19.32
C SER A 116 8.41 -6.31 -18.31
N THR A 117 8.57 -5.91 -17.05
CA THR A 117 7.70 -6.36 -15.96
C THR A 117 7.20 -5.19 -15.11
N LEU A 118 5.88 -5.12 -14.90
CA LEU A 118 5.26 -4.26 -13.89
C LEU A 118 5.00 -5.09 -12.63
N LYS A 119 5.65 -4.73 -11.53
CA LYS A 119 5.43 -5.31 -10.20
C LYS A 119 4.44 -4.45 -9.43
N ILE A 120 3.40 -5.06 -8.90
CA ILE A 120 2.40 -4.38 -8.09
C ILE A 120 2.31 -5.08 -6.74
N GLU A 121 2.54 -4.33 -5.68
CA GLU A 121 2.27 -4.79 -4.33
C GLU A 121 0.87 -4.30 -3.92
N VAL A 122 -0.04 -5.24 -3.69
CA VAL A 122 -1.39 -4.97 -3.21
C VAL A 122 -1.40 -5.15 -1.70
N ARG A 123 -1.77 -4.08 -0.99
CA ARG A 123 -1.93 -4.09 0.48
C ARG A 123 -3.38 -3.83 0.85
N ASN A 124 -3.83 -4.50 1.91
CA ASN A 124 -5.12 -4.17 2.51
C ASN A 124 -5.00 -2.90 3.35
N LYS A 125 -5.95 -1.99 3.18
CA LYS A 125 -6.16 -0.87 4.08
C LYS A 125 -6.73 -1.45 5.38
N PRO A 126 -6.10 -1.23 6.53
CA PRO A 126 -6.64 -1.70 7.79
C PRO A 126 -8.00 -1.04 8.04
N LEU A 127 -8.94 -1.81 8.56
CA LEU A 127 -10.20 -1.27 9.07
C LEU A 127 -9.89 -0.27 10.18
N SER A 128 -10.33 0.98 10.03
CA SER A 128 -10.23 1.96 11.11
C SER A 128 -11.38 1.76 12.09
N SER A 129 -11.02 1.50 13.34
CA SER A 129 -11.93 1.42 14.47
C SER A 129 -11.84 2.67 15.33
N PHE A 130 -12.99 3.19 15.75
CA PHE A 130 -13.07 4.29 16.72
C PHE A 130 -13.87 3.85 17.93
N PHE A 131 -13.35 4.08 19.14
CA PHE A 131 -13.99 3.69 20.39
C PHE A 131 -14.60 4.92 21.06
N VAL A 132 -15.87 4.80 21.45
CA VAL A 132 -16.57 5.80 22.26
C VAL A 132 -17.14 5.11 23.47
N ASP A 133 -16.61 5.44 24.65
CA ASP A 133 -17.19 4.98 25.91
C ASP A 133 -18.21 6.02 26.37
N THR A 134 -19.45 5.59 26.64
CA THR A 134 -20.52 6.46 27.16
C THR A 134 -21.11 5.86 28.42
N LEU A 135 -21.25 6.69 29.45
CA LEU A 135 -21.96 6.36 30.68
C LEU A 135 -23.35 6.99 30.61
N LEU A 136 -24.41 6.18 30.65
CA LEU A 136 -25.79 6.65 30.63
C LEU A 136 -26.44 6.39 31.98
N CYS A 137 -27.29 7.31 32.42
CA CYS A 137 -28.16 7.04 33.56
C CYS A 137 -29.24 6.03 33.16
N ILE A 138 -29.67 5.17 34.10
CA ILE A 138 -30.80 4.26 33.87
C ILE A 138 -32.02 5.07 33.41
N GLY A 139 -32.59 4.70 32.26
CA GLY A 139 -33.72 5.40 31.64
C GLY A 139 -33.35 6.49 30.62
N GLN A 140 -32.08 6.85 30.47
CA GLN A 140 -31.63 7.75 29.40
C GLN A 140 -31.48 7.03 28.06
N ASN A 141 -31.68 7.80 26.98
CA ASN A 141 -31.55 7.34 25.60
C ASN A 141 -30.34 8.01 24.93
N LEU A 142 -29.47 7.20 24.33
CA LEU A 142 -28.45 7.65 23.38
C LEU A 142 -28.93 7.38 21.96
N ILE A 143 -28.78 8.36 21.06
CA ILE A 143 -29.16 8.20 19.65
C ILE A 143 -27.90 8.19 18.78
N ILE A 144 -27.67 7.08 18.07
CA ILE A 144 -26.59 6.95 17.08
C ILE A 144 -27.22 6.57 15.74
N LYS A 145 -26.96 7.38 14.71
CA LYS A 145 -27.51 7.20 13.34
C LYS A 145 -29.00 6.83 13.31
N ASN A 146 -29.81 7.56 14.09
CA ASN A 146 -31.26 7.37 14.17
C ASN A 146 -31.73 6.06 14.86
N ARG A 147 -30.84 5.35 15.55
CA ARG A 147 -31.18 4.23 16.45
C ARG A 147 -31.04 4.68 17.90
N ILE A 148 -31.93 4.19 18.76
CA ILE A 148 -31.95 4.47 20.20
C ILE A 148 -31.25 3.34 20.93
N TYR A 149 -30.36 3.69 21.85
CA TYR A 149 -29.60 2.79 22.72
C TYR A 149 -29.80 3.21 24.17
N ASN A 150 -30.20 2.26 25.01
CA ASN A 150 -30.55 2.49 26.42
C ASN A 150 -30.20 1.28 27.32
N GLU A 151 -29.49 0.29 26.78
CA GLU A 151 -29.03 -0.90 27.49
C GLU A 151 -27.49 -0.93 27.53
N GLU A 152 -26.94 -1.66 28.50
CA GLU A 152 -25.50 -1.91 28.53
C GLU A 152 -25.09 -2.81 27.37
N GLY A 153 -23.95 -2.51 26.76
CA GLY A 153 -23.45 -3.34 25.69
C GLY A 153 -22.34 -2.68 24.88
N ASN A 154 -21.79 -3.46 23.96
CA ASN A 154 -20.90 -2.95 22.93
C ASN A 154 -21.65 -2.94 21.59
N TYR A 155 -21.87 -1.74 21.06
CA TYR A 155 -22.59 -1.53 19.82
C TYR A 155 -21.62 -1.17 18.71
N ILE A 156 -21.65 -1.94 17.62
CA ILE A 156 -20.79 -1.72 16.46
C ILE A 156 -21.63 -1.12 15.34
N ASP A 157 -21.19 0.01 14.80
CA ASP A 157 -21.83 0.70 13.69
C ASP A 157 -20.84 0.94 12.54
N THR A 158 -21.21 0.54 11.33
CA THR A 158 -20.39 0.67 10.13
C THR A 158 -20.57 2.06 9.50
N LEU A 159 -19.52 2.85 9.46
CA LEU A 159 -19.42 4.08 8.68
C LEU A 159 -18.88 3.77 7.29
N ILE A 160 -19.66 4.06 6.25
CA ILE A 160 -19.19 3.95 4.87
C ILE A 160 -18.33 5.20 4.57
N GLY A 161 -17.01 5.03 4.44
CA GLY A 161 -16.10 6.11 4.07
C GLY A 161 -16.24 6.52 2.60
N GLN A 162 -15.66 7.67 2.23
CA GLN A 162 -15.77 8.26 0.88
C GLN A 162 -15.33 7.35 -0.28
N ASN A 163 -14.54 6.30 -0.02
CA ASN A 163 -14.08 5.34 -1.03
C ASN A 163 -14.76 3.97 -0.91
N GLN A 164 -15.91 3.88 -0.23
CA GLN A 164 -16.57 2.64 0.14
C GLN A 164 -15.72 1.67 0.98
N CYS A 165 -14.52 2.07 1.44
CA CYS A 165 -13.90 1.38 2.57
C CYS A 165 -14.75 1.72 3.79
N ASP A 166 -15.28 0.70 4.42
CA ASP A 166 -15.96 0.84 5.69
C ASP A 166 -14.96 1.14 6.80
N SER A 167 -15.48 1.75 7.84
CA SER A 167 -14.87 1.94 9.14
C SER A 167 -15.92 1.54 10.14
N PHE A 168 -15.55 1.11 11.33
CA PHE A 168 -16.53 0.80 12.35
C PHE A 168 -16.32 1.64 13.60
N VAL A 169 -17.43 2.08 14.19
CA VAL A 169 -17.45 2.73 15.50
C VAL A 169 -17.93 1.68 16.49
N SER A 170 -17.14 1.48 17.54
CA SER A 170 -17.51 0.64 18.68
C SER A 170 -17.91 1.58 19.82
N THR A 171 -19.17 1.54 20.23
CA THR A 171 -19.67 2.31 21.37
C THR A 171 -19.95 1.37 22.52
N ILE A 172 -19.23 1.55 23.62
CA ILE A 172 -19.48 0.81 24.86
C ILE A 172 -20.39 1.66 25.72
N ILE A 173 -21.60 1.17 25.99
CA ILE A 173 -22.55 1.78 26.90
C ILE A 173 -22.45 1.07 28.25
N LYS A 174 -22.22 1.87 29.29
CA LYS A 174 -22.38 1.45 30.68
C LYS A 174 -23.53 2.21 31.30
N LEU A 175 -24.35 1.53 32.10
CA LEU A 175 -25.42 2.16 32.84
C LEU A 175 -24.94 2.49 34.25
N LYS A 176 -25.35 3.66 34.73
CA LYS A 176 -25.16 4.07 36.12
C LYS A 176 -26.52 4.41 36.70
N ASP A 177 -26.72 4.00 37.95
CA ASP A 177 -27.81 4.56 38.73
C ASP A 177 -27.49 6.02 39.08
N CYS A 178 -28.26 6.93 38.51
CA CYS A 178 -28.17 8.36 38.78
C CYS A 178 -29.31 8.86 39.66
N ASN A 179 -30.17 7.97 40.15
CA ASN A 179 -31.29 8.33 41.01
C ASN A 179 -30.94 8.02 42.48
N HIS A 180 -29.79 8.50 42.93
CA HIS A 180 -29.39 8.34 44.32
C HIS A 180 -29.94 9.50 45.16
N ILE A 181 -30.98 9.22 45.92
CA ILE A 181 -31.58 10.15 46.87
C ILE A 181 -31.05 9.83 48.27
N PHE A 182 -30.42 10.81 48.90
CA PHE A 182 -30.02 10.73 50.30
C PHE A 182 -31.08 11.42 51.18
N VAL A 183 -31.65 10.64 52.10
CA VAL A 183 -32.54 11.16 53.15
C VAL A 183 -31.85 10.93 54.50
N PRO A 184 -31.45 11.99 55.23
CA PRO A 184 -30.83 11.83 56.53
C PRO A 184 -31.81 11.22 57.52
N ASN A 185 -31.37 10.21 58.27
CA ASN A 185 -32.16 9.59 59.35
C ASN A 185 -31.93 10.26 60.72
N VAL A 186 -30.94 11.15 60.81
CA VAL A 186 -30.57 11.91 62.00
C VAL A 186 -30.09 13.28 61.56
N PHE A 187 -30.55 14.32 62.26
CA PHE A 187 -30.01 15.68 62.18
C PHE A 187 -29.91 16.22 63.61
N SER A 188 -28.97 17.14 63.84
CA SER A 188 -28.59 17.65 65.16
C SER A 188 -28.57 19.18 65.11
N PRO A 189 -29.71 19.87 65.25
CA PRO A 189 -29.80 21.32 65.12
C PRO A 189 -29.24 22.02 66.37
N ASN A 190 -27.93 21.96 66.59
CA ASN A 190 -27.22 22.48 67.76
C ASN A 190 -26.34 23.71 67.44
N GLY A 191 -26.22 24.09 66.17
CA GLY A 191 -25.47 25.25 65.69
C GLY A 191 -23.97 25.01 65.52
N ASP A 192 -23.51 23.75 65.46
CA ASP A 192 -22.09 23.41 65.25
C ASP A 192 -21.68 23.31 63.77
N GLY A 193 -22.64 23.47 62.85
CA GLY A 193 -22.46 23.41 61.40
C GLY A 193 -22.50 21.99 60.82
N LEU A 194 -22.62 20.94 61.63
CA LEU A 194 -22.66 19.54 61.20
C LEU A 194 -24.05 18.94 61.41
N ASN A 195 -24.71 18.56 60.33
CA ASN A 195 -26.08 18.01 60.35
C ASN A 195 -27.11 18.93 61.05
N ASP A 196 -26.90 20.25 61.04
CA ASP A 196 -27.82 21.22 61.64
C ASP A 196 -29.15 21.36 60.87
N LYS A 197 -29.15 20.96 59.61
CA LYS A 197 -30.31 21.05 58.71
C LYS A 197 -30.73 19.67 58.25
N PHE A 198 -32.04 19.49 58.14
CA PHE A 198 -32.62 18.34 57.46
C PHE A 198 -32.72 18.66 55.96
N GLU A 199 -31.72 18.22 55.20
CA GLU A 199 -31.65 18.45 53.76
C GLU A 199 -31.69 17.11 53.03
N ILE A 200 -32.64 16.98 52.09
CA ILE A 200 -32.71 15.84 51.18
C ILE A 200 -32.01 16.26 49.90
N PHE A 201 -30.97 15.52 49.50
CA PHE A 201 -30.22 15.81 48.29
C PHE A 201 -30.02 14.54 47.47
N GLY A 202 -29.98 14.71 46.17
CA GLY A 202 -29.85 13.61 45.23
C GLY A 202 -29.95 14.08 43.79
N GLU A 203 -29.54 13.23 42.87
CA GLU A 203 -29.73 13.43 41.45
C GLU A 203 -31.09 12.82 41.04
N GLY A 204 -31.78 13.42 40.04
CA GLY A 204 -33.03 12.88 39.51
C GLY A 204 -34.32 13.17 40.30
N ILE A 205 -34.31 14.10 41.27
CA ILE A 205 -35.52 14.48 42.02
C ILE A 205 -36.40 15.42 41.18
N GLU A 206 -37.50 14.90 40.62
CA GLU A 206 -38.48 15.71 39.87
C GLU A 206 -39.43 16.49 40.78
N SER A 207 -39.81 15.89 41.91
CA SER A 207 -40.62 16.52 42.96
C SER A 207 -40.33 15.83 44.28
N LEU A 208 -40.51 16.56 45.39
CA LEU A 208 -40.32 16.05 46.74
C LEU A 208 -41.54 16.44 47.58
N TYR A 209 -42.03 15.52 48.39
CA TYR A 209 -43.03 15.81 49.42
C TYR A 209 -42.55 15.21 50.73
N VAL A 210 -42.33 16.06 51.73
CA VAL A 210 -41.79 15.69 53.03
C VAL A 210 -42.88 15.89 54.06
N GLU A 211 -43.10 14.88 54.90
CA GLU A 211 -43.88 14.98 56.14
C GLU A 211 -43.06 14.46 57.30
N ILE A 212 -42.98 15.23 58.38
CA ILE A 212 -42.31 14.83 59.62
C ILE A 212 -43.37 14.65 60.70
N TYR A 213 -43.39 13.49 61.33
CA TYR A 213 -44.34 13.14 62.38
C TYR A 213 -43.66 13.03 63.74
N SER A 214 -44.41 13.32 64.80
CA SER A 214 -44.00 13.01 66.17
C SER A 214 -44.06 11.51 66.43
N ARG A 215 -43.46 11.05 67.54
CA ARG A 215 -43.54 9.64 67.97
C ARG A 215 -44.97 9.17 68.26
N TRP A 216 -45.91 10.10 68.38
CA TRP A 216 -47.32 9.86 68.66
C TRP A 216 -48.19 9.97 67.40
N GLY A 217 -47.60 10.17 66.21
CA GLY A 217 -48.31 10.23 64.93
C GLY A 217 -48.88 11.62 64.57
N GLU A 218 -48.53 12.67 65.30
CA GLU A 218 -48.92 14.05 64.98
C GLU A 218 -48.01 14.64 63.89
N LEU A 219 -48.58 15.31 62.89
CA LEU A 219 -47.82 15.99 61.84
C LEU A 219 -47.12 17.24 62.39
N LEU A 220 -45.80 17.27 62.35
CA LEU A 220 -44.96 18.38 62.85
C LEU A 220 -44.49 19.32 61.73
N PHE A 221 -44.25 18.80 60.53
CA PHE A 221 -43.77 19.59 59.40
C PHE A 221 -44.24 18.97 58.08
N LYS A 222 -44.49 19.84 57.09
CA LYS A 222 -44.72 19.44 55.70
C LYS A 222 -44.07 20.42 54.73
N SER A 223 -43.49 19.92 53.65
CA SER A 223 -42.92 20.76 52.58
C SER A 223 -42.96 20.03 51.24
N ASP A 224 -43.14 20.79 50.17
CA ASP A 224 -43.04 20.37 48.77
C ASP A 224 -41.83 21.02 48.05
N GLN A 225 -40.96 21.70 48.80
CA GLN A 225 -39.78 22.38 48.26
C GLN A 225 -38.54 21.48 48.29
N LEU A 226 -37.77 21.51 47.20
CA LEU A 226 -36.52 20.76 47.03
C LEU A 226 -35.41 21.17 48.01
N ASN A 227 -35.47 22.38 48.57
CA ASN A 227 -34.53 22.88 49.56
C ASN A 227 -35.33 23.18 50.85
N VAL A 228 -35.07 22.44 51.93
CA VAL A 228 -35.65 22.66 53.28
C VAL A 228 -34.58 23.19 54.22
#